data_AF-A0AAU0M7T0-F1
#
_entry.id   AF-A0AAU0M7T0-F1
#
_cell.length_a   1.000
_cell.length_b   1.000
_cell.length_c   1.000
_cell.angle_alpha   90.00
_cell.angle_beta   90.00
_cell.angle_gamma   90.00
#
_symmetry.space_group_name_H-M   'P 1'
#
loop_
_entity.id
_entity.type
_entity.pdbx_description
1 polymer ?
#
loop_
_entity_poly.entity_id
_entity_poly.type
_entity_poly.pdbx_seq_one_letter_code
_entity_poly.pdbx_strand_id
1 'polypeptide(L)'
;MNKQIERAEKIATGNAPIGKHRFVKLQGATKGVDRGLVERARAAAGFKGYVNNIPAAAMDGPAVVAAYRDLWQVEASFRMAK
;
A
#
# COMPACT_ATOMS: atom_id res chain seq x y z
N MET A 1 2.64 8.83 -2.90
CA MET A 1 3.70 8.75 -1.87
C MET A 1 4.49 10.05 -1.75
N ASN A 2 5.25 10.45 -2.78
CA ASN A 2 6.20 11.58 -2.69
C ASN A 2 5.57 12.90 -2.23
N LYS A 3 4.41 13.30 -2.80
CA LYS A 3 3.66 14.50 -2.36
C LYS A 3 3.27 14.48 -0.87
N GLN A 4 3.06 13.30 -0.28
CA GLN A 4 2.74 13.17 1.15
C GLN A 4 4.01 13.34 2.01
N ILE A 5 5.16 12.87 1.54
CA ILE A 5 6.46 13.05 2.19
C ILE A 5 6.86 14.53 2.17
N GLU A 6 6.79 15.19 1.02
CA GLU A 6 7.06 16.63 0.90
C GLU A 6 6.20 17.47 1.83
N ARG A 7 4.92 17.11 1.96
CA ARG A 7 4.01 17.78 2.90
C ARG A 7 4.44 17.55 4.35
N ALA A 8 4.84 16.34 4.72
CA ALA A 8 5.35 16.04 6.05
C ALA A 8 6.65 16.82 6.35
N GLU A 9 7.54 16.98 5.36
CA GLU A 9 8.76 17.79 5.47
C GLU A 9 8.44 19.29 5.66
N LYS A 10 7.45 19.82 4.92
CA LYS A 10 6.97 21.20 5.12
C LYS A 10 6.39 21.42 6.52
N ILE A 11 5.67 20.44 7.06
CA ILE A 11 5.10 20.51 8.42
C ILE A 11 6.21 20.41 9.48
N ALA A 12 7.20 19.53 9.28
CA ALA A 12 8.34 19.38 10.18
C ALA A 12 9.19 20.67 10.24
N THR A 13 9.33 21.37 9.11
CA THR A 13 10.05 22.65 9.00
C THR A 13 9.21 23.87 9.42
N GLY A 14 7.94 23.68 9.80
CA GLY A 14 7.05 24.77 10.23
C GLY A 14 6.43 25.59 9.10
N ASN A 15 6.69 25.23 7.84
CA ASN A 15 6.18 25.90 6.64
C ASN A 15 4.73 25.50 6.27
N ALA A 16 4.07 24.69 7.10
CA ALA A 16 2.68 24.27 6.93
C ALA A 16 2.03 23.93 8.28
N PRO A 17 0.70 24.15 8.43
CA PRO A 17 -0.02 23.81 9.65
C PRO A 17 -0.07 22.30 9.90
N ILE A 18 -0.14 21.91 11.17
CA ILE A 18 -0.41 20.51 11.54
C ILE A 18 -1.87 20.17 11.22
N GLY A 19 -2.04 19.04 10.55
CA GLY A 19 -3.32 18.37 10.33
C GLY A 19 -3.13 16.85 10.38
N LYS A 20 -4.17 16.08 10.05
CA LYS A 20 -4.08 14.60 9.92
C LYS A 20 -3.33 14.21 8.64
N HIS A 21 -2.03 14.51 8.60
CA HIS A 21 -1.17 14.23 7.46
C HIS A 21 -0.35 12.96 7.68
N ARG A 22 -0.30 12.11 6.65
CA ARG A 22 0.50 10.87 6.67
C ARG A 22 1.99 11.20 6.75
N PHE A 23 2.76 10.35 7.44
CA PHE A 23 4.21 10.48 7.66
C PHE A 23 4.66 11.63 8.57
N VAL A 24 3.74 12.33 9.24
CA VAL A 24 4.09 13.27 10.30
C VAL A 24 4.14 12.53 11.64
N LYS A 25 5.24 12.68 12.37
CA LYS A 25 5.42 12.19 13.73
C LYS A 25 5.40 13.37 14.69
N LEU A 26 4.64 13.24 15.78
CA LEU A 26 4.64 14.19 16.89
C LEU A 26 5.28 13.52 18.11
N GLN A 27 6.25 14.19 18.71
CA GLN A 27 6.88 13.80 19.98
C GLN A 27 6.77 15.00 20.91
N GLY A 28 5.69 15.04 21.69
CA GLY A 28 5.31 16.21 22.47
C GLY A 28 5.08 17.43 21.56
N ALA A 29 5.82 18.51 21.80
CA ALA A 29 5.77 19.73 21.00
C ALA A 29 6.58 19.64 19.69
N THR A 30 7.43 18.62 19.54
CA THR A 30 8.32 18.49 18.39
C THR A 30 7.63 17.77 17.23
N LYS A 31 7.80 18.33 16.04
CA LYS A 31 7.22 17.84 14.78
C LYS A 31 8.35 17.27 13.93
N GLY A 32 8.15 16.09 13.37
CA GLY A 32 9.15 15.43 12.52
C GLY A 32 8.52 14.58 11.43
N VAL A 33 9.36 14.07 10.54
CA VAL A 33 8.96 13.09 9.51
C VAL A 33 9.18 11.68 10.05
N ASP A 34 8.17 10.83 9.98
CA ASP A 34 8.29 9.41 10.32
C ASP A 34 8.99 8.64 9.20
N ARG A 35 10.33 8.68 9.19
CA ARG A 35 11.14 7.98 8.18
C ARG A 35 10.93 6.47 8.22
N GLY A 36 10.69 5.87 9.39
CA GLY A 36 10.41 4.43 9.51
C GLY A 36 9.07 4.03 8.85
N LEU A 37 8.04 4.87 8.97
CA LEU A 37 6.78 4.66 8.26
C LEU A 37 6.91 4.88 6.75
N VAL A 38 7.75 5.84 6.33
CA VAL A 38 8.06 6.05 4.90
C VAL A 38 8.70 4.82 4.30
N GLU A 39 9.74 4.26 4.94
CA GLU A 39 10.43 3.07 4.44
C GLU A 39 9.51 1.86 4.40
N ARG A 40 8.69 1.62 5.43
CA ARG A 40 7.67 0.56 5.39
C ARG A 40 6.68 0.73 4.25
N ALA A 41 6.22 1.96 4.01
CA ALA A 41 5.29 2.24 2.92
C ALA A 41 5.96 2.08 1.54
N ARG A 42 7.25 2.38 1.41
CA ARG A 42 8.03 2.10 0.18
C ARG A 42 8.23 0.60 -0.02
N ALA A 43 8.59 -0.14 1.02
CA ALA A 43 8.77 -1.58 0.96
C ALA A 43 7.47 -2.32 0.60
N ALA A 44 6.32 -1.82 1.10
CA ALA A 44 5.01 -2.37 0.76
C ALA A 44 4.48 -1.90 -0.61
N ALA A 45 5.13 -0.92 -1.25
CA ALA A 45 4.70 -0.45 -2.55
C ALA A 45 4.90 -1.55 -3.59
N GLY A 46 3.82 -1.92 -4.29
CA GLY A 46 3.84 -3.00 -5.28
C GLY A 46 3.42 -4.36 -4.75
N PHE A 47 3.20 -4.51 -3.44
CA PHE A 47 2.53 -5.72 -2.93
C PHE A 47 1.07 -5.74 -3.34
N LYS A 48 0.68 -6.79 -4.08
CA LYS A 48 -0.72 -7.10 -4.40
C LYS A 48 -1.19 -8.24 -3.50
N GLY A 49 -2.01 -7.92 -2.51
CA GLY A 49 -2.65 -8.93 -1.68
C GLY A 49 -3.77 -9.63 -2.43
N TYR A 50 -3.87 -10.95 -2.26
CA TYR A 50 -5.02 -11.73 -2.68
C TYR A 50 -5.85 -12.05 -1.44
N VAL A 51 -7.15 -11.78 -1.50
CA VAL A 51 -8.10 -12.08 -0.42
C VAL A 51 -9.11 -13.08 -0.96
N ASN A 52 -9.29 -14.19 -0.27
CA ASN A 52 -10.29 -15.20 -0.62
C ASN A 52 -10.92 -15.77 0.67
N ASN A 53 -12.01 -16.51 0.52
CA ASN A 53 -12.75 -17.15 1.61
C ASN A 53 -12.38 -18.64 1.81
N ILE A 54 -11.40 -19.15 1.08
CA ILE A 54 -10.95 -20.55 1.13
C ILE A 54 -10.03 -20.72 2.35
N PRO A 55 -10.30 -21.69 3.23
CA PRO A 55 -9.42 -21.98 4.36
C PRO A 55 -8.02 -22.41 3.89
N ALA A 56 -6.98 -22.00 4.61
CA ALA A 56 -5.59 -22.38 4.28
C ALA A 56 -5.35 -23.90 4.30
N ALA A 57 -6.16 -24.66 5.04
CA ALA A 57 -6.13 -26.13 5.05
C ALA A 57 -6.68 -26.75 3.75
N ALA A 58 -7.51 -26.01 3.00
CA ALA A 58 -8.09 -26.46 1.75
C ALA A 58 -7.30 -25.95 0.53
N MET A 59 -6.69 -24.77 0.61
CA MET A 59 -5.84 -24.22 -0.45
C MET A 59 -4.77 -23.30 0.12
N ASP A 60 -3.51 -23.57 -0.21
CA ASP A 60 -2.39 -22.77 0.26
C ASP A 60 -2.23 -21.47 -0.55
N GLY A 61 -1.40 -20.56 -0.04
CA GLY A 61 -1.18 -19.25 -0.66
C GLY A 61 -0.74 -19.32 -2.13
N PRO A 62 0.25 -20.16 -2.49
CA PRO A 62 0.66 -20.34 -3.89
C PRO A 62 -0.47 -20.82 -4.81
N ALA A 63 -1.28 -21.80 -4.37
CA ALA A 63 -2.40 -22.30 -5.18
C ALA A 63 -3.47 -21.23 -5.40
N VAL A 64 -3.75 -20.39 -4.41
CA VAL A 64 -4.65 -19.23 -4.56
C VAL A 64 -4.12 -18.26 -5.63
N VAL A 65 -2.82 -17.95 -5.61
CA VAL A 65 -2.21 -17.03 -6.57
C VAL A 65 -2.28 -17.60 -7.99
N ALA A 66 -2.03 -18.90 -8.14
CA ALA A 66 -2.14 -19.59 -9.43
C ALA A 66 -3.58 -19.55 -9.97
N ALA A 67 -4.57 -19.91 -9.16
CA ALA A 67 -5.97 -19.90 -9.57
C ALA A 67 -6.45 -18.51 -10.02
N TYR A 68 -6.05 -17.45 -9.29
CA TYR A 68 -6.34 -16.07 -9.70
C TYR A 68 -5.62 -15.66 -10.99
N ARG A 69 -4.45 -16.23 -11.28
CA ARG A 69 -3.72 -15.98 -12.52
C ARG A 69 -4.35 -16.70 -13.72
N ASP A 70 -4.92 -17.88 -13.51
CA ASP A 70 -5.62 -18.63 -14.55
C ASP A 70 -6.95 -17.96 -14.94
N LEU A 71 -7.65 -17.36 -13.98
CA LEU A 71 -8.87 -16.58 -14.26
C LEU A 71 -8.64 -15.46 -15.30
N TRP A 72 -7.46 -14.85 -15.30
CA TRP A 72 -7.09 -13.83 -16.28
C TRP A 72 -7.17 -14.34 -17.73
N GLN A 73 -6.83 -15.60 -17.98
CA GLN A 73 -6.89 -16.18 -19.34
C GLN A 73 -8.33 -16.32 -19.82
N VAL A 74 -9.24 -16.65 -18.91
CA VAL A 74 -10.68 -16.72 -19.19
C VAL A 74 -11.23 -15.33 -19.53
N GLU A 75 -10.91 -14.31 -18.72
CA GLU A 75 -11.32 -12.93 -18.98
C GLU A 75 -10.79 -12.38 -20.31
N ALA A 76 -9.55 -12.74 -20.68
CA ALA A 76 -8.96 -12.36 -21.95
C ALA A 76 -9.74 -12.93 -23.16
N SER A 77 -10.23 -14.17 -23.07
CA SER A 77 -11.01 -14.81 -24.14
C SER A 77 -12.35 -14.10 -24.40
N PHE A 78 -13.02 -13.62 -23.36
CA PHE A 78 -14.26 -12.84 -23.50
C PHE A 78 -14.03 -11.46 -24.13
N ARG A 79 -12.84 -10.89 -23.96
CA ARG A 79 -12.50 -9.58 -24.53
C ARG A 79 -12.27 -9.62 -26.05
N MET A 80 -11.88 -10.78 -26.59
CA MET A 80 -11.70 -11.01 -28.03
C MET A 80 -13.01 -11.35 -28.76
N ALA A 81 -14.05 -11.74 -28.02
CA ALA A 81 -15.35 -12.13 -28.58
C ALA A 81 -16.34 -10.97 -28.75
N LYS A 82 -15.83 -9.73 -28.83
CA LYS A 82 -16.62 -8.50 -28.93
C LYS A 82 -16.33 -7.73 -30.21
#